data_AF-A0A6G4N082-F1
#
_entry.id   AF-A0A6G4N082-F1
#
_cell.length_a   1.000
_cell.length_b   1.000
_cell.length_c   1.000
_cell.angle_alpha   90.00
_cell.angle_beta   90.00
_cell.angle_gamma   90.00
#
_symmetry.space_group_name_H-M   'P 1'
#
loop_
_entity.id
_entity.type
_entity.pdbx_description
1 polymer ?
#
loop_
_entity_poly.entity_id
_entity_poly.type
_entity_poly.pdbx_seq_one_letter_code
_entity_poly.pdbx_strand_id
1 'polypeptide(L)'
;MSNLIEINERIEAFNAKRQAELKQAKAPAKAKEPVNEKGYKAGDYIYISWGWEQTNIDFYKIVKVTAKSISVLKVESEYNPIANMVDNVTPTDELARFDVFNPKHKEGKPLRVMTNAAYPSIKDHMIKKWNGQELVATSYA
;
A
#
# COMPACT_ATOMS: atom_id res chain seq x y z
N MET A 1 42.50 17.23 -39.92
CA MET A 1 42.14 16.47 -38.69
C MET A 1 41.24 17.26 -37.73
N SER A 2 41.02 18.56 -37.94
CA SER A 2 40.31 19.46 -37.03
C SER A 2 38.77 19.26 -36.97
N ASN A 3 38.13 18.93 -38.09
CA ASN A 3 36.65 18.79 -38.16
C ASN A 3 36.09 17.58 -37.40
N LEU A 4 36.87 16.49 -37.28
CA LEU A 4 36.39 15.27 -36.62
C LEU A 4 36.30 15.45 -35.09
N ILE A 5 37.20 16.27 -34.55
CA ILE A 5 37.27 16.60 -33.12
C ILE A 5 36.07 17.45 -32.72
N GLU A 6 35.75 18.50 -33.48
CA GLU A 6 34.58 19.36 -33.23
C GLU A 6 33.25 18.61 -33.32
N ILE A 7 33.15 17.61 -34.21
CA ILE A 7 31.94 16.80 -34.34
C ILE A 7 31.76 15.90 -33.10
N ASN A 8 32.84 15.29 -32.60
CA ASN A 8 32.78 14.47 -31.40
C ASN A 8 32.39 15.29 -30.17
N GLU A 9 32.96 16.48 -30.00
CA GLU A 9 32.62 17.38 -28.90
C GLU A 9 31.14 17.80 -28.92
N ARG A 10 30.57 18.04 -30.11
CA ARG A 10 29.14 18.36 -30.26
C ARG A 10 28.24 17.17 -29.93
N ILE A 11 28.63 15.95 -30.28
CA ILE A 11 27.89 14.73 -29.96
C ILE A 11 27.89 14.48 -28.44
N GLU A 12 29.04 14.65 -27.80
CA GLU A 12 29.17 14.51 -26.35
C GLU A 12 28.35 15.56 -25.60
N ALA A 13 28.41 16.82 -26.03
CA ALA A 13 27.60 17.90 -25.45
C ALA A 13 26.10 17.65 -25.61
N PHE A 14 25.66 17.13 -26.77
CA PHE A 14 24.27 16.76 -27.01
C PHE A 14 23.80 15.62 -26.09
N ASN A 15 24.63 14.58 -25.94
CA ASN A 15 24.33 13.45 -25.06
C ASN A 15 24.31 13.86 -23.59
N ALA A 16 25.22 14.72 -23.15
CA ALA A 16 25.27 15.26 -21.80
C ALA A 16 24.03 16.11 -21.47
N LYS A 17 23.59 16.95 -22.41
CA LYS A 17 22.37 17.77 -22.27
C LYS A 17 21.12 16.89 -22.17
N ARG A 18 21.02 15.86 -23.02
CA ARG A 18 19.91 14.89 -22.99
C ARG A 18 19.89 14.07 -21.70
N GLN A 19 21.05 13.65 -21.20
CA GLN A 19 21.19 12.98 -19.90
C GLN A 19 20.78 13.89 -18.73
N ALA A 20 21.11 15.17 -18.80
CA ALA A 20 20.71 16.16 -17.80
C ALA A 20 19.20 16.44 -17.82
N GLU A 21 18.57 16.54 -19.00
CA GLU A 21 17.12 16.66 -19.15
C GLU A 21 16.38 15.41 -18.63
N LEU A 22 16.89 14.21 -18.94
CA LEU A 22 16.34 12.95 -18.43
C LEU A 22 16.50 12.81 -16.90
N LYS A 23 17.57 13.35 -16.32
CA LYS A 23 17.77 13.41 -14.87
C LYS A 23 16.92 14.50 -14.21
N GLN A 24 16.72 15.66 -14.83
CA GLN A 24 15.84 16.72 -14.32
C GLN A 24 14.36 16.31 -14.40
N ALA A 25 13.94 15.59 -15.44
CA ALA A 25 12.61 14.96 -15.51
C ALA A 25 12.42 13.82 -14.49
N LYS A 26 13.51 13.34 -13.88
CA LYS A 26 13.55 12.37 -12.78
C LYS A 26 13.98 13.00 -11.45
N ALA A 27 13.93 14.31 -11.30
CA ALA A 27 13.93 14.90 -9.97
C ALA A 27 12.63 14.43 -9.28
N PRO A 28 12.68 13.87 -8.05
CA PRO A 28 11.49 13.45 -7.35
C PRO A 28 10.71 14.72 -7.05
N ALA A 29 9.74 15.05 -7.90
CA ALA A 29 8.65 15.92 -7.50
C ALA A 29 8.22 15.36 -6.14
N LYS A 30 8.30 16.19 -5.09
CA LYS A 30 7.57 15.99 -3.84
C LYS A 30 6.10 15.93 -4.24
N ALA A 31 5.69 14.75 -4.71
CA ALA A 31 4.36 14.49 -5.17
C ALA A 31 3.53 14.59 -3.90
N LYS A 32 2.64 15.59 -3.88
CA LYS A 32 1.49 15.59 -2.98
C LYS A 32 1.02 14.14 -2.90
N GLU A 33 1.06 13.55 -1.72
CA GLU A 33 0.71 12.14 -1.55
C GLU A 33 -0.61 11.91 -2.29
N PRO A 34 -0.64 11.01 -3.28
CA PRO A 34 -1.81 10.87 -4.11
C PRO A 34 -2.97 10.43 -3.23
N VAL A 35 -3.91 11.34 -3.01
CA VAL A 35 -5.15 11.04 -2.28
C VAL A 35 -6.15 10.52 -3.30
N ASN A 36 -6.77 9.38 -3.00
CA ASN A 36 -7.82 8.81 -3.82
C ASN A 36 -9.08 9.70 -3.76
N GLU A 37 -9.98 9.58 -4.75
CA GLU A 37 -11.32 10.19 -4.72
C GLU A 37 -12.10 9.83 -3.43
N LYS A 38 -11.84 8.64 -2.86
CA LYS A 38 -12.39 8.19 -1.57
C LYS A 38 -11.58 8.61 -0.33
N GLY A 39 -10.61 9.50 -0.48
CA GLY A 39 -9.81 10.02 0.63
C GLY A 39 -8.84 9.01 1.24
N TYR A 40 -8.39 8.00 0.48
CA TYR A 40 -7.33 7.07 0.92
C TYR A 40 -5.97 7.66 0.59
N LYS A 41 -4.99 7.49 1.50
CA LYS A 41 -3.60 7.92 1.32
C LYS A 41 -2.64 6.75 1.48
N ALA A 42 -1.44 6.88 0.93
CA ALA A 42 -0.37 5.93 1.22
C ALA A 42 0.05 6.08 2.69
N GLY A 43 0.25 4.98 3.38
CA GLY A 43 0.52 4.93 4.83
C GLY A 43 -0.72 4.72 5.69
N ASP A 44 -1.93 4.96 5.18
CA ASP A 44 -3.16 4.65 5.92
C ASP A 44 -3.31 3.13 6.12
N TYR A 45 -3.99 2.77 7.19
CA TYR A 45 -4.40 1.39 7.44
C TYR A 45 -5.88 1.19 7.15
N ILE A 46 -6.17 0.02 6.63
CA ILE A 46 -7.53 -0.49 6.45
C ILE A 46 -7.62 -1.84 7.14
N TYR A 47 -8.84 -2.27 7.41
CA TYR A 47 -9.08 -3.60 7.94
C TYR A 47 -10.27 -4.24 7.26
N ILE A 48 -10.29 -5.57 7.32
CA ILE A 48 -11.45 -6.39 6.99
C ILE A 48 -11.79 -7.22 8.22
N SER A 49 -13.09 -7.35 8.47
CA SER A 49 -13.62 -8.26 9.46
C SER A 49 -14.22 -9.47 8.75
N TRP A 50 -13.80 -10.67 9.13
CA TRP A 50 -14.28 -11.92 8.55
C TRP A 50 -14.41 -13.00 9.61
N GLY A 51 -15.14 -14.05 9.27
CA GLY A 51 -15.46 -15.15 10.17
C GLY A 51 -16.97 -15.27 10.38
N TRP A 52 -17.39 -16.48 10.71
CA TRP A 52 -18.81 -16.83 10.80
C TRP A 52 -19.32 -16.64 12.23
N GLU A 53 -18.72 -17.36 13.18
CA GLU A 53 -18.99 -17.23 14.63
C GLU A 53 -17.90 -16.46 15.39
N GLN A 54 -16.74 -16.26 14.79
CA GLN A 54 -15.60 -15.54 15.36
C GLN A 54 -15.32 -14.30 14.52
N THR A 55 -14.97 -13.18 15.14
CA THR A 55 -14.64 -11.94 14.42
C THR A 55 -13.14 -11.84 14.27
N ASN A 56 -12.60 -12.36 13.16
CA ASN A 56 -11.21 -12.17 12.78
C ASN A 56 -11.04 -10.81 12.11
N ILE A 57 -10.01 -10.08 12.51
CA ILE A 57 -9.68 -8.77 11.97
C ILE A 57 -8.30 -8.87 11.33
N ASP A 58 -8.27 -8.70 10.01
CA ASP A 58 -7.03 -8.62 9.24
C ASP A 58 -6.78 -7.16 8.85
N PHE A 59 -5.58 -6.68 9.14
CA PHE A 59 -5.15 -5.33 8.81
C PHE A 59 -4.30 -5.29 7.55
N TYR A 60 -4.43 -4.19 6.80
CA TYR A 60 -3.63 -3.92 5.63
C TYR A 60 -3.16 -2.47 5.59
N LYS A 61 -1.91 -2.25 5.21
CA LYS A 61 -1.32 -0.94 4.99
C LYS A 61 -1.38 -0.56 3.52
N ILE A 62 -1.81 0.66 3.22
CA ILE A 62 -1.86 1.20 1.86
C ILE A 62 -0.44 1.61 1.45
N VAL A 63 0.15 0.94 0.47
CA VAL A 63 1.49 1.28 -0.05
C VAL A 63 1.44 2.21 -1.26
N LYS A 64 0.35 2.18 -2.02
CA LYS A 64 0.18 3.01 -3.21
C LYS A 64 -1.28 3.35 -3.43
N VAL A 65 -1.51 4.57 -3.89
CA VAL A 65 -2.85 5.06 -4.21
C VAL A 65 -2.89 5.53 -5.65
N THR A 66 -4.03 5.26 -6.29
CA THR A 66 -4.41 5.77 -7.61
C THR A 66 -5.83 6.32 -7.52
N ALA A 67 -6.30 7.04 -8.56
CA ALA A 67 -7.64 7.65 -8.55
C ALA A 67 -8.80 6.67 -8.31
N LYS A 68 -8.67 5.40 -8.73
CA LYS A 68 -9.75 4.39 -8.67
C LYS A 68 -9.37 3.09 -7.97
N SER A 69 -8.13 2.98 -7.50
CA SER A 69 -7.65 1.78 -6.83
C SER A 69 -6.56 2.10 -5.80
N ILE A 70 -6.43 1.22 -4.81
CA ILE A 70 -5.36 1.25 -3.82
C ILE A 70 -4.58 -0.06 -3.89
N SER A 71 -3.29 -0.01 -3.59
CA SER A 71 -2.44 -1.18 -3.44
C SER A 71 -2.10 -1.32 -1.97
N VAL A 72 -2.38 -2.50 -1.42
CA VAL A 72 -2.31 -2.77 0.01
C VAL A 72 -1.42 -3.97 0.29
N LEU A 73 -0.73 -3.94 1.43
CA LEU A 73 0.03 -5.07 1.97
C LEU A 73 -0.57 -5.47 3.31
N LYS A 74 -0.62 -6.78 3.57
CA LYS A 74 -1.11 -7.27 4.86
C LYS A 74 -0.06 -7.02 5.92
N VAL A 75 -0.49 -6.49 7.05
CA VAL A 75 0.37 -6.26 8.22
C VAL A 75 -0.04 -7.18 9.36
N GLU A 76 0.88 -7.37 10.31
CA GLU A 76 0.60 -8.13 11.52
C GLU A 76 -0.41 -7.40 12.41
N SER A 77 -1.11 -8.18 13.22
CA SER A 77 -2.12 -7.74 14.16
C SER A 77 -1.60 -8.02 15.56
N GLU A 78 -1.55 -7.01 16.42
CA GLU A 78 -1.26 -7.18 17.85
C GLU A 78 -2.57 -7.38 18.61
N TYR A 79 -2.63 -8.44 19.41
CA TYR A 79 -3.80 -8.83 20.19
C TYR A 79 -3.55 -8.59 21.68
N ASN A 80 -4.37 -7.72 22.27
CA ASN A 80 -4.35 -7.37 23.68
C ASN A 80 -5.60 -7.95 24.36
N PRO A 81 -5.47 -9.01 25.18
CA PRO A 81 -6.62 -9.63 25.80
C PRO A 81 -7.27 -8.70 26.83
N ILE A 82 -8.58 -8.52 26.72
CA ILE A 82 -9.38 -7.68 27.62
C ILE A 82 -10.15 -8.55 28.61
N ALA A 83 -10.79 -9.60 28.08
CA ALA A 83 -11.63 -10.51 28.82
C ALA A 83 -11.57 -11.89 28.15
N ASN A 84 -12.21 -12.89 28.76
CA ASN A 84 -12.30 -14.22 28.18
C ASN A 84 -12.85 -14.12 26.76
N MET A 85 -12.07 -14.58 25.79
CA MET A 85 -12.42 -14.61 24.36
C MET A 85 -12.64 -13.25 23.70
N VAL A 86 -12.18 -12.15 24.31
CA VAL A 86 -12.32 -10.80 23.78
C VAL A 86 -10.96 -10.11 23.78
N ASP A 87 -10.48 -9.81 22.58
CA ASP A 87 -9.16 -9.22 22.35
C ASP A 87 -9.29 -7.86 21.65
N ASN A 88 -8.57 -6.86 22.15
CA ASN A 88 -8.31 -5.64 21.41
C ASN A 88 -7.26 -5.93 20.34
N VAL A 89 -7.52 -5.54 19.10
CA VAL A 89 -6.64 -5.77 17.97
C VAL A 89 -6.20 -4.44 17.37
N THR A 90 -4.89 -4.30 17.18
CA THR A 90 -4.28 -3.14 16.54
C THR A 90 -3.34 -3.57 15.41
N PRO A 91 -3.19 -2.78 14.34
CA PRO A 91 -2.24 -3.06 13.28
C PRO A 91 -0.82 -2.74 13.74
N THR A 92 0.11 -3.63 13.41
CA THR A 92 1.55 -3.39 13.50
C THR A 92 2.07 -2.86 12.16
N ASP A 93 3.25 -2.23 12.13
CA ASP A 93 3.90 -1.86 10.86
C ASP A 93 4.66 -3.04 10.21
N GLU A 94 4.72 -4.18 10.89
CA GLU A 94 5.38 -5.38 10.40
C GLU A 94 4.53 -6.10 9.35
N LEU A 95 5.17 -6.59 8.29
CA LEU A 95 4.48 -7.31 7.23
C LEU A 95 4.04 -8.69 7.71
N ALA A 96 2.78 -9.03 7.49
CA ALA A 96 2.26 -10.34 7.86
C ALA A 96 2.97 -11.45 7.06
N ARG A 97 3.45 -12.46 7.78
CA ARG A 97 4.05 -13.67 7.20
C ARG A 97 3.06 -14.44 6.31
N PHE A 98 1.77 -14.38 6.63
CA PHE A 98 0.72 -15.12 5.94
C PHE A 98 -0.50 -14.24 5.67
N ASP A 99 -1.00 -14.31 4.44
CA ASP A 99 -2.25 -13.67 4.03
C ASP A 99 -3.18 -14.71 3.39
N VAL A 100 -4.32 -14.94 4.02
CA VAL A 100 -5.36 -15.87 3.57
C VAL A 100 -6.01 -15.37 2.26
N PHE A 101 -6.07 -14.06 2.09
CA PHE A 101 -6.70 -13.40 0.96
C PHE A 101 -5.72 -13.17 -0.20
N ASN A 102 -4.41 -13.09 0.06
CA ASN A 102 -3.38 -12.98 -0.97
C ASN A 102 -2.24 -13.99 -0.77
N PRO A 103 -2.34 -15.21 -1.36
CA PRO A 103 -1.28 -16.22 -1.26
C PRO A 103 0.08 -15.75 -1.81
N LYS A 104 0.07 -14.80 -2.76
CA LYS A 104 1.26 -14.22 -3.40
C LYS A 104 1.84 -13.03 -2.63
N HIS A 105 1.29 -12.71 -1.46
CA HIS A 105 1.81 -11.64 -0.59
C HIS A 105 3.28 -11.87 -0.21
N LYS A 106 3.70 -13.13 -0.05
CA LYS A 106 5.09 -13.52 0.30
C LYS A 106 6.14 -13.07 -0.73
N GLU A 107 5.73 -12.76 -1.95
CA GLU A 107 6.61 -12.24 -2.99
C GLU A 107 6.78 -10.70 -2.90
N GLY A 108 6.26 -10.06 -1.84
CA GLY A 108 6.24 -8.59 -1.70
C GLY A 108 5.28 -7.91 -2.67
N LYS A 109 4.38 -8.67 -3.31
CA LYS A 109 3.44 -8.16 -4.30
C LYS A 109 2.19 -7.61 -3.61
N PRO A 110 1.92 -6.29 -3.73
CA PRO A 110 0.77 -5.70 -3.08
C PRO A 110 -0.53 -6.16 -3.75
N LEU A 111 -1.56 -6.36 -2.93
CA LEU A 111 -2.89 -6.65 -3.40
C LEU A 111 -3.52 -5.36 -3.94
N ARG A 112 -4.04 -5.41 -5.16
CA ARG A 112 -4.75 -4.27 -5.75
C ARG A 112 -6.23 -4.36 -5.43
N VAL A 113 -6.75 -3.32 -4.80
CA VAL A 113 -8.16 -3.17 -4.42
C VAL A 113 -8.77 -2.03 -5.23
N MET A 114 -9.93 -2.29 -5.84
CA MET A 114 -10.69 -1.26 -6.57
C MET A 114 -11.52 -0.44 -5.59
N THR A 115 -11.33 0.88 -5.59
CA THR A 115 -12.11 1.81 -4.77
C THR A 115 -13.28 2.42 -5.51
N ASN A 116 -13.37 2.24 -6.83
CA ASN A 116 -14.48 2.74 -7.65
C ASN A 116 -15.84 2.08 -7.35
N ALA A 117 -15.83 0.88 -6.74
CA ALA A 117 -17.06 0.23 -6.30
C ALA A 117 -17.66 0.97 -5.10
N ALA A 118 -18.99 1.04 -4.99
CA ALA A 118 -19.67 1.65 -3.84
C ALA A 118 -19.13 1.10 -2.51
N TYR A 119 -18.93 -0.22 -2.44
CA TYR A 119 -18.33 -0.95 -1.33
C TYR A 119 -17.02 -1.61 -1.78
N PRO A 120 -15.85 -1.02 -1.47
CA PRO A 120 -14.56 -1.67 -1.71
C PRO A 120 -14.43 -2.94 -0.86
N SER A 121 -14.01 -4.04 -1.47
CA SER A 121 -13.90 -5.34 -0.80
C SER A 121 -12.60 -6.07 -1.16
N ILE A 122 -12.17 -6.94 -0.26
CA ILE A 122 -11.12 -7.95 -0.47
C ILE A 122 -11.80 -9.32 -0.34
N LYS A 123 -11.85 -10.09 -1.45
CA LYS A 123 -12.57 -11.38 -1.53
C LYS A 123 -13.93 -11.34 -0.80
N ASP A 124 -14.81 -10.43 -1.23
CA ASP A 124 -16.17 -10.26 -0.70
C ASP A 124 -16.28 -9.72 0.74
N HIS A 125 -15.17 -9.48 1.43
CA HIS A 125 -15.17 -8.80 2.73
C HIS A 125 -15.01 -7.29 2.55
N MET A 126 -15.96 -6.53 3.09
CA MET A 126 -15.94 -5.07 3.00
C MET A 126 -14.76 -4.48 3.76
N ILE A 127 -14.07 -3.55 3.11
CA ILE A 127 -12.94 -2.84 3.67
C ILE A 127 -13.45 -1.63 4.47
N LYS A 128 -12.88 -1.43 5.65
CA LYS A 128 -13.11 -0.26 6.48
C LYS A 128 -11.79 0.46 6.74
N LYS A 129 -11.84 1.80 6.83
CA LYS A 129 -10.68 2.60 7.23
C LYS A 129 -10.43 2.40 8.72
N TRP A 130 -9.17 2.22 9.09
CA TRP A 130 -8.78 2.22 10.48
C TRP A 130 -8.47 3.66 10.92
N ASN A 131 -9.13 4.12 11.97
CA ASN A 131 -9.03 5.51 12.45
C ASN A 131 -8.12 5.65 13.68
N GLY A 132 -7.25 4.66 13.94
CA GLY A 132 -6.39 4.64 15.13
C GLY A 132 -7.08 4.15 16.41
N GLN A 133 -8.29 3.61 16.32
CA GLN A 133 -9.01 3.02 17.44
C GLN A 133 -8.76 1.52 17.52
N GLU A 134 -8.59 0.99 18.73
CA GLU A 134 -8.53 -0.45 18.97
C GLU A 134 -9.82 -1.11 18.49
N LEU A 135 -9.70 -2.23 17.77
CA LEU A 135 -10.85 -2.98 17.28
C LEU A 135 -11.03 -4.24 18.11
N VAL A 136 -12.27 -4.60 18.44
CA VAL A 136 -12.55 -5.78 19.25
C VAL A 136 -12.71 -7.01 18.35
N ALA A 137 -11.87 -8.02 18.57
CA ALA A 137 -12.01 -9.36 18.01
C ALA A 137 -12.52 -10.34 19.06
N THR A 138 -13.18 -11.40 18.59
CA THR A 138 -13.72 -12.46 19.45
C THR A 138 -13.18 -13.83 19.04
N SER A 139 -12.70 -14.59 20.02
CA SER A 139 -12.19 -15.96 19.87
C SER A 139 -13.09 -16.98 20.60
N TYR A 140 -12.75 -18.28 20.59
CA TYR A 140 -13.41 -19.30 21.42
C TYR A 140 -12.43 -19.80 22.50
N ALA A 141 -12.93 -20.35 23.62
CA ALA A 141 -12.12 -21.15 24.55
C ALA A 141 -11.92 -22.59 24.06
#